data_AF-A0A1F6FNE4-F1
#
_entry.id   AF-A0A1F6FNE4-F1
#
_cell.length_a   1.000
_cell.length_b   1.000
_cell.length_c   1.000
_cell.angle_alpha   90.00
_cell.angle_beta   90.00
_cell.angle_gamma   90.00
#
_symmetry.space_group_name_H-M   'P 1'
#
loop_
_entity.id
_entity.type
_entity.pdbx_description
1 polymer ?
#
loop_
_entity_poly.entity_id
_entity_poly.type
_entity_poly.pdbx_seq_one_letter_code
_entity_poly.pdbx_strand_id
1 'polypeptide(L)'
;MNLLNLINAIILIIGVPSIITACICVGRKLQILDSLKEYIDKYDLPKISFRTDCLWKKSFGESDSPLRLKAEYKKILESSNLDEQIKVKENELIQFVQNLKPFDELDAQTVIDQNINEIVKWFDLADFRKKVYDGGLSVETVPLLINLYLYEIIIPELKFPEIKE
;
A
#
# COMPACT_ATOMS: atom_id res chain seq x y z
N MET A 1 63.33 4.50 -6.14
CA MET A 1 62.15 3.63 -6.31
C MET A 1 61.19 4.36 -7.23
N ASN A 2 60.82 3.78 -8.39
CA ASN A 2 60.02 4.48 -9.40
C ASN A 2 58.64 4.86 -8.84
N LEU A 3 58.20 6.09 -9.05
CA LEU A 3 56.89 6.61 -8.62
C LEU A 3 55.73 5.71 -9.06
N LEU A 4 55.85 5.10 -10.24
CA LEU A 4 54.90 4.14 -10.78
C LEU A 4 54.76 2.88 -9.90
N ASN A 5 55.86 2.38 -9.34
CA ASN A 5 55.86 1.20 -8.47
C ASN A 5 55.28 1.53 -7.09
N LEU A 6 55.47 2.76 -6.61
CA LEU A 6 54.87 3.23 -5.36
C LEU A 6 53.34 3.35 -5.49
N ILE A 7 52.84 3.93 -6.58
CA ILE A 7 51.40 4.08 -6.83
C ILE A 7 50.74 2.70 -7.00
N ASN A 8 51.34 1.79 -7.77
CA ASN A 8 50.83 0.43 -7.93
C ASN A 8 50.77 -0.34 -6.61
N ALA A 9 51.77 -0.16 -5.73
CA ALA A 9 51.78 -0.77 -4.41
C ALA A 9 50.66 -0.23 -3.50
N ILE A 10 50.40 1.08 -3.52
CA ILE A 10 49.30 1.69 -2.76
C ILE A 10 47.94 1.18 -3.24
N ILE A 11 47.73 1.09 -4.56
CA ILE A 11 46.49 0.58 -5.14
C ILE A 11 46.28 -0.90 -4.75
N LEU A 12 47.33 -1.72 -4.73
CA LEU A 12 47.23 -3.11 -4.29
C LEU A 12 46.93 -3.24 -2.80
N ILE A 13 47.61 -2.45 -1.95
CA ILE A 13 47.47 -2.54 -0.48
C ILE A 13 46.11 -2.02 -0.01
N ILE A 14 45.55 -1.00 -0.66
CA ILE A 14 44.28 -0.39 -0.22
C ILE A 14 43.10 -0.91 -1.06
N GLY A 15 43.28 -1.03 -2.37
CA GLY A 15 42.21 -1.38 -3.31
C GLY A 15 41.74 -2.82 -3.17
N VAL A 16 42.66 -3.78 -3.07
CA VAL A 16 42.30 -5.20 -2.99
C VAL A 16 41.51 -5.53 -1.71
N PRO A 17 41.94 -5.10 -0.50
CA PRO A 17 41.15 -5.35 0.71
C PRO A 17 39.77 -4.65 0.69
N SER A 18 39.68 -3.48 0.08
CA SER A 18 38.41 -2.74 -0.03
C SER A 18 37.41 -3.47 -0.93
N ILE A 19 37.86 -3.99 -2.08
CA ILE A 19 37.03 -4.78 -2.99
C ILE A 19 36.58 -6.09 -2.33
N ILE A 20 37.49 -6.79 -1.65
CA ILE A 20 37.16 -8.02 -0.91
C ILE A 20 36.11 -7.73 0.17
N THR A 21 36.27 -6.64 0.92
CA THR A 21 35.30 -6.24 1.96
C THR A 21 33.94 -5.93 1.36
N ALA A 22 33.90 -5.20 0.25
CA ALA A 22 32.66 -4.90 -0.47
C ALA A 22 31.96 -6.19 -0.94
N CYS A 23 32.71 -7.15 -1.51
CA CYS A 23 32.19 -8.45 -1.92
C CYS A 23 31.63 -9.25 -0.75
N ILE A 24 32.30 -9.26 0.40
CA ILE A 24 31.81 -9.94 1.63
C ILE A 24 30.53 -9.28 2.15
N CYS A 25 30.46 -7.95 2.16
CA CYS A 25 29.27 -7.22 2.59
C CYS A 25 28.07 -7.50 1.68
N VAL A 26 28.27 -7.53 0.36
CA VAL A 26 27.21 -7.88 -0.60
C VAL A 26 26.79 -9.34 -0.42
N GLY A 27 27.74 -10.27 -0.30
CA GLY A 27 27.45 -11.69 -0.09
C GLY A 27 26.62 -11.94 1.17
N ARG A 28 26.94 -11.28 2.29
CA ARG A 28 26.14 -11.35 3.52
C ARG A 28 24.73 -10.81 3.34
N LYS A 29 24.55 -9.70 2.60
CA LYS A 29 23.21 -9.17 2.32
C LYS A 29 22.39 -10.13 1.46
N LEU A 30 23.01 -10.77 0.46
CA LEU A 30 22.34 -11.76 -0.38
C LEU A 30 21.92 -12.99 0.43
N GLN A 31 22.77 -13.49 1.34
CA GLN A 31 22.42 -14.60 2.24
C GLN A 31 21.24 -14.29 3.16
N ILE A 32 21.16 -13.05 3.65
CA ILE A 32 20.03 -12.59 4.47
C ILE A 32 18.74 -12.54 3.63
N LEU A 33 18.83 -12.05 2.38
CA LEU A 33 17.69 -12.02 1.46
C LEU A 33 17.20 -13.42 1.09
N ASP A 34 18.11 -14.38 0.87
CA ASP A 34 17.74 -15.78 0.62
C ASP A 34 17.06 -16.41 1.84
N SER A 35 17.60 -16.15 3.04
CA SER A 35 16.98 -16.63 4.28
C SER A 35 15.59 -16.02 4.53
N LEU A 36 15.42 -14.73 4.19
CA LEU A 36 14.13 -14.04 4.25
C LEU A 36 13.13 -14.64 3.24
N LYS A 37 13.58 -14.89 2.01
CA LYS A 37 12.75 -15.49 0.97
C LYS A 37 12.32 -16.90 1.35
N GLU A 38 13.24 -17.72 1.85
CA GLU A 38 12.93 -19.07 2.34
C GLU A 38 11.93 -19.03 3.49
N TYR A 39 12.04 -18.05 4.40
CA TYR A 39 11.08 -17.84 5.48
C TYR A 39 9.71 -17.42 4.94
N ILE A 40 9.66 -16.51 3.95
CA ILE A 40 8.42 -16.06 3.30
C ILE A 40 7.72 -17.24 2.60
N ASP A 41 8.47 -18.04 1.85
CA ASP A 41 7.96 -19.19 1.11
C ASP A 41 7.50 -20.32 2.05
N LYS A 42 8.21 -20.54 3.17
CA LYS A 42 7.90 -21.61 4.14
C LYS A 42 6.65 -21.34 4.97
N TYR A 43 6.36 -20.08 5.29
CA TYR A 43 5.26 -19.72 6.19
C TYR A 43 4.00 -19.23 5.47
N ASP A 44 3.93 -19.33 4.14
CA ASP A 44 2.79 -18.88 3.32
C ASP A 44 2.28 -17.52 3.80
N LEU A 45 3.22 -16.57 3.85
CA LEU A 45 3.04 -15.22 4.40
C LEU A 45 2.04 -14.29 3.67
N PRO A 46 1.38 -14.59 2.53
CA PRO A 46 0.21 -13.81 2.11
C PRO A 46 -0.89 -13.65 3.19
N LYS A 47 -0.90 -14.46 4.25
CA LYS A 47 -1.85 -14.31 5.37
C LYS A 47 -1.45 -13.29 6.46
N ILE A 48 -0.20 -12.83 6.53
CA ILE A 48 0.20 -11.85 7.56
C ILE A 48 -0.18 -10.41 7.16
N SER A 49 -0.20 -10.08 5.86
CA SER A 49 -0.68 -8.78 5.37
C SER A 49 -2.13 -8.52 5.80
N PHE A 50 -2.97 -9.56 5.81
CA PHE A 50 -4.36 -9.46 6.23
C PHE A 50 -4.53 -8.99 7.68
N ARG A 51 -3.69 -9.48 8.61
CA ARG A 51 -3.77 -9.07 10.04
C ARG A 51 -3.27 -7.67 10.30
N THR A 52 -2.25 -7.21 9.58
CA THR A 52 -1.79 -5.81 9.67
C THR A 52 -2.82 -4.86 9.05
N ASP A 53 -3.39 -5.21 7.88
CA ASP A 53 -4.41 -4.39 7.22
C ASP A 53 -5.64 -4.20 8.11
N CYS A 54 -6.09 -5.22 8.85
CA CYS A 54 -7.19 -5.07 9.81
C CYS A 54 -6.87 -4.09 10.96
N LEU A 55 -5.64 -4.12 11.51
CA LEU A 55 -5.25 -3.25 12.62
C LEU A 55 -5.08 -1.79 12.19
N TRP A 56 -4.51 -1.56 11.01
CA TRP A 56 -4.37 -0.22 10.44
C TRP A 56 -5.72 0.32 9.96
N LYS A 57 -6.59 -0.50 9.32
CA LYS A 57 -7.95 -0.05 8.98
C LYS A 57 -8.76 0.34 10.21
N LYS A 58 -8.59 -0.34 11.35
CA LYS A 58 -9.22 0.05 12.62
C LYS A 58 -8.70 1.37 13.19
N SER A 59 -7.47 1.81 12.89
CA SER A 59 -7.01 3.13 13.34
C SER A 59 -7.68 4.27 12.57
N PHE A 60 -8.08 4.03 11.31
CA PHE A 60 -8.74 5.03 10.45
C PHE A 60 -10.26 4.84 10.34
N GLY A 61 -10.78 3.69 10.76
CA GLY A 61 -12.20 3.33 10.68
C GLY A 61 -12.94 3.37 12.01
N GLU A 62 -14.26 3.54 11.97
CA GLU A 62 -15.16 3.71 13.12
C GLU A 62 -16.04 2.48 13.42
N SER A 63 -16.27 1.59 12.46
CA SER A 63 -17.19 0.43 12.57
C SER A 63 -16.53 -0.91 12.26
N ASP A 64 -17.05 -2.00 12.83
CA ASP A 64 -16.51 -3.35 12.67
C ASP A 64 -16.89 -4.02 11.32
N SER A 65 -18.00 -3.64 10.66
CA SER A 65 -18.28 -3.95 9.23
C SER A 65 -19.60 -3.30 8.75
N PRO A 66 -19.67 -2.72 7.53
CA PRO A 66 -18.53 -2.32 6.71
C PRO A 66 -17.74 -1.22 7.41
N LEU A 67 -16.41 -1.23 7.25
CA LEU A 67 -15.52 -0.24 7.88
C LEU A 67 -15.81 1.16 7.33
N ARG A 68 -16.25 2.07 8.20
CA ARG A 68 -16.50 3.49 7.86
C ARG A 68 -15.32 4.35 8.22
N LEU A 69 -15.01 5.36 7.41
CA LEU A 69 -13.90 6.26 7.65
C LEU A 69 -14.24 7.25 8.78
N LYS A 70 -13.33 7.44 9.74
CA LYS A 70 -13.50 8.43 10.81
C LYS A 70 -13.69 9.84 10.24
N ALA A 71 -14.53 10.63 10.91
CA ALA A 71 -14.86 11.99 10.50
C ALA A 71 -13.63 12.90 10.35
N GLU A 72 -12.57 12.68 11.13
CA GLU A 72 -11.32 13.44 11.04
C GLU A 72 -10.62 13.30 9.68
N TYR A 73 -10.60 12.09 9.12
CA TYR A 73 -9.98 11.83 7.81
C TYR A 73 -10.93 12.18 6.66
N LYS A 74 -12.24 12.07 6.88
CA LYS A 74 -13.25 12.52 5.93
C LYS A 74 -13.08 13.99 5.57
N LYS A 75 -12.74 14.84 6.55
CA LYS A 75 -12.41 16.26 6.31
C LYS A 75 -11.22 16.45 5.38
N ILE A 76 -10.23 15.54 5.39
CA ILE A 76 -9.08 15.60 4.49
C ILE A 76 -9.53 15.32 3.05
N LEU A 77 -10.43 14.35 2.86
CA LEU A 77 -11.05 14.07 1.56
C LEU A 77 -11.92 15.24 1.07
N GLU A 78 -12.82 15.73 1.92
CA GLU A 78 -13.76 16.84 1.60
C GLU A 78 -13.05 18.16 1.36
N SER A 79 -11.96 18.42 2.09
CA SER A 79 -11.15 19.62 1.85
C SER A 79 -10.35 19.53 0.56
N SER A 80 -10.13 18.33 0.02
CA SER A 80 -9.46 18.09 -1.26
C SER A 80 -10.47 17.99 -2.41
N ASN A 81 -9.97 18.12 -3.64
CA ASN A 81 -10.81 17.90 -4.83
C ASN A 81 -11.11 16.40 -5.10
N LEU A 82 -10.84 15.50 -4.15
CA LEU A 82 -10.97 14.06 -4.36
C LEU A 82 -12.42 13.58 -4.23
N ASP A 83 -13.20 14.15 -3.30
CA ASP A 83 -14.63 13.84 -3.14
C ASP A 83 -15.41 14.11 -4.44
N GLU A 84 -15.19 15.28 -5.04
CA GLU A 84 -15.82 15.65 -6.32
C GLU A 84 -15.42 14.69 -7.45
N GLN A 85 -14.12 14.34 -7.54
CA GLN A 85 -13.63 13.38 -8.54
C GLN A 85 -14.26 11.99 -8.38
N ILE A 86 -14.43 11.52 -7.15
CA ILE A 86 -15.06 10.22 -6.86
C ILE A 86 -16.54 10.25 -7.25
N LYS A 87 -17.27 11.32 -6.90
CA LYS A 87 -18.69 11.50 -7.29
C LYS A 87 -18.89 11.52 -8.80
N VAL A 88 -18.00 12.17 -9.56
CA VAL A 88 -18.07 12.18 -11.03
C VAL A 88 -17.91 10.77 -11.61
N LYS A 89 -17.08 9.92 -10.98
CA LYS A 89 -16.77 8.56 -11.43
C LYS A 89 -17.57 7.47 -10.71
N GLU A 90 -18.52 7.84 -9.86
CA GLU A 90 -19.21 6.93 -8.95
C GLU A 90 -19.88 5.77 -9.70
N ASN A 91 -20.63 6.07 -10.76
CA ASN A 91 -21.28 5.05 -11.59
C ASN A 91 -20.27 4.11 -12.28
N GLU A 92 -19.13 4.63 -12.74
CA GLU A 92 -18.07 3.82 -13.36
C GLU A 92 -17.45 2.86 -12.33
N LEU A 93 -17.25 3.33 -11.09
CA LEU A 93 -16.71 2.53 -9.99
C LEU A 93 -17.70 1.45 -9.54
N ILE A 94 -18.99 1.79 -9.43
CA ILE A 94 -20.05 0.82 -9.11
C ILE A 94 -20.08 -0.27 -10.18
N GLN A 95 -20.09 0.09 -11.47
CA GLN A 95 -20.06 -0.90 -12.56
C GLN A 95 -18.78 -1.74 -12.53
N PHE A 96 -17.63 -1.12 -12.25
CA PHE A 96 -16.36 -1.84 -12.11
C PHE A 96 -16.45 -2.93 -11.04
N VAL A 97 -16.95 -2.60 -9.85
CA VAL A 97 -17.11 -3.57 -8.76
C VAL A 97 -18.19 -4.61 -9.09
N GLN A 98 -19.32 -4.22 -9.68
CA GLN A 98 -20.38 -5.16 -10.11
C GLN A 98 -19.87 -6.18 -11.14
N ASN A 99 -19.01 -5.75 -12.07
CA ASN A 99 -18.45 -6.63 -13.10
C ASN A 99 -17.53 -7.71 -12.50
N LEU A 100 -16.95 -7.46 -11.33
CA LEU A 100 -16.16 -8.43 -10.57
C LEU A 100 -17.04 -9.39 -9.76
N LYS A 101 -18.36 -9.17 -9.76
CA LYS A 101 -19.40 -10.05 -9.18
C LYS A 101 -19.13 -10.43 -7.72
N PRO A 102 -18.97 -9.45 -6.81
CA PRO A 102 -18.88 -9.77 -5.39
C PRO A 102 -20.15 -10.49 -4.92
N PHE A 103 -19.99 -11.46 -4.02
CA PHE A 103 -21.09 -12.26 -3.49
C PHE A 103 -21.86 -11.51 -2.38
N ASP A 104 -21.15 -10.81 -1.51
CA ASP A 104 -21.68 -10.08 -0.36
C ASP A 104 -20.89 -8.78 -0.10
N GLU A 105 -21.26 -8.03 0.96
CA GLU A 105 -20.59 -6.77 1.33
C GLU A 105 -19.12 -6.95 1.72
N LEU A 106 -18.74 -8.09 2.31
CA LEU A 106 -17.37 -8.35 2.73
C LEU A 106 -16.50 -8.71 1.52
N ASP A 107 -17.06 -9.46 0.59
CA ASP A 107 -16.44 -9.76 -0.69
C ASP A 107 -16.28 -8.47 -1.52
N ALA A 108 -17.27 -7.57 -1.48
CA ALA A 108 -17.14 -6.24 -2.11
C ALA A 108 -15.98 -5.42 -1.52
N GLN A 109 -15.79 -5.41 -0.20
CA GLN A 109 -14.62 -4.77 0.43
C GLN A 109 -13.31 -5.39 -0.07
N THR A 110 -13.27 -6.72 -0.13
CA THR A 110 -12.09 -7.48 -0.58
C THR A 110 -11.77 -7.19 -2.05
N VAL A 111 -12.79 -7.09 -2.90
CA VAL A 111 -12.63 -6.74 -4.31
C VAL A 111 -12.06 -5.32 -4.47
N ILE A 112 -12.59 -4.35 -3.72
CA ILE A 112 -12.08 -2.97 -3.76
C ILE A 112 -10.64 -2.94 -3.23
N ASP A 113 -10.32 -3.67 -2.16
CA ASP A 113 -8.97 -3.81 -1.61
C ASP A 113 -7.96 -4.28 -2.64
N GLN A 114 -8.27 -5.38 -3.31
CA GLN A 114 -7.37 -6.01 -4.27
C GLN A 114 -7.10 -5.11 -5.49
N ASN A 115 -8.03 -4.21 -5.80
CA ASN A 115 -7.98 -3.35 -6.98
C ASN A 115 -7.63 -1.89 -6.65
N ILE A 116 -7.36 -1.54 -5.38
CA ILE A 116 -7.14 -0.15 -4.97
C ILE A 116 -6.01 0.52 -5.76
N ASN A 117 -4.93 -0.20 -6.07
CA ASN A 117 -3.79 0.33 -6.82
C ASN A 117 -4.14 0.72 -8.27
N GLU A 118 -5.14 0.09 -8.87
CA GLU A 118 -5.64 0.49 -10.19
C GLU A 118 -6.65 1.63 -10.06
N ILE A 119 -7.56 1.55 -9.08
CA ILE A 119 -8.59 2.57 -8.83
C ILE A 119 -7.95 3.93 -8.52
N VAL A 120 -6.89 3.98 -7.71
CA VAL A 120 -6.22 5.25 -7.38
C VAL A 120 -5.63 5.97 -8.58
N LYS A 121 -5.36 5.27 -9.70
CA LYS A 121 -4.87 5.89 -10.94
C LYS A 121 -5.95 6.66 -11.68
N TRP A 122 -7.23 6.47 -11.32
CA TRP A 122 -8.36 7.14 -11.97
C TRP A 122 -8.53 8.59 -11.50
N PHE A 123 -7.79 8.99 -10.46
CA PHE A 123 -7.92 10.28 -9.80
C PHE A 123 -6.59 11.04 -9.81
N ASP A 124 -6.67 12.36 -9.86
CA ASP A 124 -5.55 13.22 -9.52
C ASP A 124 -5.43 13.35 -7.99
N LEU A 125 -4.36 12.74 -7.46
CA LEU A 125 -4.10 12.66 -6.04
C LEU A 125 -3.11 13.71 -5.53
N ALA A 126 -2.65 14.65 -6.36
CA ALA A 126 -1.60 15.59 -5.97
C ALA A 126 -2.00 16.44 -4.75
N ASP A 127 -3.17 17.08 -4.80
CA ASP A 127 -3.69 17.90 -3.70
C ASP A 127 -4.03 17.05 -2.46
N PHE A 128 -4.64 15.88 -2.67
CA PHE A 128 -4.97 14.97 -1.58
C PHE A 128 -3.73 14.46 -0.84
N ARG A 129 -2.70 14.00 -1.56
CA ARG A 129 -1.42 13.55 -0.98
C ARG A 129 -0.77 14.64 -0.13
N LYS A 130 -0.80 15.88 -0.61
CA LYS A 130 -0.28 17.03 0.13
C LYS A 130 -1.03 17.22 1.45
N LYS A 131 -2.37 17.19 1.42
CA LYS A 131 -3.20 17.36 2.63
C LYS A 131 -3.04 16.22 3.63
N VAL A 132 -2.89 14.99 3.15
CA VAL A 132 -2.56 13.83 4.00
C VAL A 132 -1.22 14.04 4.70
N TYR A 133 -0.21 14.51 3.97
CA TYR A 133 1.11 14.80 4.54
C TYR A 133 1.08 15.98 5.53
N ASP A 134 0.38 17.07 5.19
CA ASP A 134 0.20 18.23 6.07
C ASP A 134 -0.55 17.86 7.37
N GLY A 135 -1.40 16.84 7.31
CA GLY A 135 -2.06 16.22 8.46
C GLY A 135 -1.16 15.29 9.30
N GLY A 136 0.13 15.15 8.95
CA GLY A 136 1.10 14.33 9.67
C GLY A 136 1.05 12.83 9.34
N LEU A 137 0.37 12.43 8.27
CA LEU A 137 0.23 11.04 7.86
C LEU A 137 1.24 10.66 6.77
N SER A 138 1.50 9.35 6.64
CA SER A 138 2.36 8.82 5.57
C SER A 138 1.64 8.84 4.22
N VAL A 139 2.40 8.97 3.14
CA VAL A 139 1.89 8.83 1.77
C VAL A 139 1.30 7.43 1.54
N GLU A 140 1.81 6.43 2.25
CA GLU A 140 1.29 5.05 2.22
C GLU A 140 -0.15 4.94 2.76
N THR A 141 -0.62 5.94 3.52
CA THR A 141 -1.98 5.99 4.06
C THR A 141 -3.00 6.44 3.00
N VAL A 142 -2.55 7.03 1.88
CA VAL A 142 -3.43 7.56 0.83
C VAL A 142 -4.37 6.49 0.22
N PRO A 143 -3.86 5.33 -0.25
CA PRO A 143 -4.74 4.28 -0.77
C PRO A 143 -5.74 3.79 0.28
N LEU A 144 -5.30 3.70 1.55
CA LEU A 144 -6.13 3.23 2.65
C LEU A 144 -7.34 4.12 2.91
N LEU A 145 -7.14 5.45 2.94
CA LEU A 145 -8.22 6.41 3.15
C LEU A 145 -9.22 6.39 2.00
N ILE A 146 -8.72 6.30 0.76
CA ILE A 146 -9.56 6.19 -0.44
C ILE A 146 -10.40 4.92 -0.36
N ASN A 147 -9.77 3.80 -0.01
CA ASN A 147 -10.42 2.50 0.08
C ASN A 147 -11.59 2.49 1.08
N LEU A 148 -11.36 2.98 2.30
CA LEU A 148 -12.40 3.12 3.32
C LEU A 148 -13.53 4.05 2.86
N TYR A 149 -13.19 5.14 2.17
CA TYR A 149 -14.17 6.06 1.64
C TYR A 149 -15.03 5.43 0.53
N LEU A 150 -14.41 4.63 -0.34
CA LEU A 150 -15.12 3.88 -1.39
C LEU A 150 -16.08 2.85 -0.80
N TYR A 151 -15.78 2.24 0.34
CA TYR A 151 -16.72 1.34 1.02
C TYR A 151 -18.03 2.05 1.38
N GLU A 152 -17.94 3.28 1.89
CA GLU A 152 -19.12 4.06 2.29
C GLU A 152 -20.02 4.42 1.11
N ILE A 153 -19.42 4.66 -0.06
CA ILE A 153 -20.15 5.13 -1.24
C ILE A 153 -20.65 3.95 -2.09
N ILE A 154 -19.77 2.99 -2.38
CA ILE A 154 -20.07 1.95 -3.37
C ILE A 154 -20.93 0.83 -2.78
N ILE A 155 -20.56 0.31 -1.60
CA ILE A 155 -21.17 -0.92 -1.06
C ILE A 155 -22.69 -0.78 -0.85
N PRO A 156 -23.20 0.34 -0.28
CA PRO A 156 -24.65 0.53 -0.13
C PRO A 156 -25.42 0.50 -1.46
N GLU A 157 -24.79 0.95 -2.55
CA GLU A 157 -25.41 1.01 -3.88
C GLU A 157 -25.44 -0.35 -4.60
N LEU A 158 -24.62 -1.31 -4.16
CA LEU A 158 -24.56 -2.66 -4.76
C LEU A 158 -25.77 -3.55 -4.42
N LYS A 159 -26.59 -3.16 -3.41
CA LYS A 159 -27.85 -3.82 -3.02
C LYS A 159 -27.75 -5.35 -2.97
N PHE A 160 -26.90 -5.85 -2.07
CA PHE A 160 -26.77 -7.28 -1.81
C PHE A 160 -28.05 -7.84 -1.15
N PRO A 161 -28.41 -9.10 -1.42
CA PRO A 161 -29.50 -9.76 -0.71
C PRO A 161 -29.14 -9.90 0.77
N GLU A 162 -30.05 -9.48 1.67
CA GLU A 162 -29.88 -9.70 3.12
C GLU A 162 -29.73 -11.21 3.40
N ILE A 163 -28.55 -11.61 3.87
CA ILE A 163 -28.32 -12.97 4.37
C ILE A 163 -29.10 -13.05 5.69
N LYS A 164 -30.25 -13.70 5.67
CA LYS A 164 -30.96 -14.06 6.89
C LYS A 164 -30.10 -15.06 7.66
N GLU A 165 -29.51 -14.61 8.77
CA GLU A 165 -28.89 -15.48 9.78
C GLU A 165 -29.88 -16.50 10.36
#